data_AF-A0A6B3CUI0-F1
#
_entry.id   AF-A0A6B3CUI0-F1
#
_cell.length_a   1.000
_cell.length_b   1.000
_cell.length_c   1.000
_cell.angle_alpha   90.00
_cell.angle_beta   90.00
_cell.angle_gamma   90.00
#
_symmetry.space_group_name_H-M   'P 1'
#
loop_
_entity.id
_entity.type
_entity.pdbx_description
1 polymer ?
#
loop_
_entity_poly.entity_id
_entity_poly.type
_entity_poly.pdbx_seq_one_letter_code
_entity_poly.pdbx_strand_id
1 'polypeptide(L)' 'RLLPVRRTGRAVAPLPFDGPAMLRGLALADGLAVVPPGGAEAGAVVEILDVPRP' A
#
# COMPACT_ATOMS: atom_id res chain seq x y z
N ARG A 1 8.03 0.76 -7.39
CA ARG A 1 6.96 1.77 -7.12
C ARG A 1 6.48 1.62 -5.69
N LEU A 2 6.00 2.70 -5.07
CA LEU A 2 5.35 2.64 -3.76
C LEU A 2 3.84 2.58 -3.95
N LEU A 3 3.17 1.69 -3.25
CA LEU A 3 1.73 1.47 -3.36
C LEU A 3 1.07 1.60 -1.97
N PRO A 4 0.11 2.51 -1.77
CA PRO A 4 -0.67 2.56 -0.53
C PRO A 4 -1.41 1.25 -0.29
N VAL A 5 -1.30 0.73 0.93
CA VAL A 5 -1.96 -0.51 1.33
C VAL A 5 -2.69 -0.38 2.65
N ARG A 6 -3.69 -1.23 2.83
CA ARG A 6 -4.36 -1.49 4.09
C ARG A 6 -3.97 -2.86 4.63
N ARG A 7 -3.76 -2.98 5.93
CA ARG A 7 -3.45 -4.26 6.59
C ARG A 7 -4.74 -5.07 6.77
N THR A 8 -4.66 -6.35 6.44
CA THR A 8 -5.72 -7.34 6.62
C THR A 8 -5.15 -8.54 7.35
N GLY A 9 -5.09 -8.45 8.68
CA GLY A 9 -4.44 -9.46 9.52
C GLY A 9 -2.93 -9.49 9.26
N ARG A 10 -2.42 -10.59 8.70
CA ARG A 10 -1.00 -10.77 8.34
C ARG A 10 -0.67 -10.41 6.89
N ALA A 11 -1.66 -10.02 6.10
CA ALA A 11 -1.49 -9.61 4.72
C ALA A 11 -1.74 -8.11 4.55
N VAL A 12 -1.45 -7.61 3.36
CA VAL A 12 -1.82 -6.26 2.94
C VAL A 12 -2.56 -6.32 1.62
N ALA A 13 -3.50 -5.41 1.43
CA ALA A 13 -4.23 -5.24 0.18
C ALA A 13 -4.00 -3.81 -0.35
N PRO A 14 -3.80 -3.63 -1.67
CA PRO A 14 -3.78 -2.31 -2.28
C PRO A 14 -5.03 -1.51 -1.92
N LEU A 15 -4.85 -0.24 -1.55
CA LEU A 15 -5.97 0.69 -1.47
C LEU A 15 -6.41 1.04 -2.91
N PRO A 16 -7.70 0.86 -3.26
CA PRO A 16 -8.19 1.23 -4.56
C PRO A 16 -8.03 2.75 -4.76
N PHE A 17 -7.65 3.13 -5.97
CA PHE A 17 -7.53 4.54 -6.34
C PHE A 17 -8.91 5.10 -6.70
N ASP A 18 -9.65 5.57 -5.70
CA ASP A 18 -11.03 6.04 -5.87
C ASP A 18 -11.10 7.53 -6.29
N GLY A 19 -10.36 7.94 -7.34
CA GLY A 19 -10.55 9.25 -8.03
C GLY A 19 -9.46 10.32 -7.82
N PRO A 20 -9.72 11.62 -8.10
CA PRO A 20 -8.71 12.70 -8.18
C PRO A 20 -8.04 13.08 -6.83
N ALA A 21 -8.28 12.31 -5.76
CA ALA A 21 -7.83 12.57 -4.40
C ALA A 21 -6.60 11.74 -4.01
N MET A 22 -5.51 11.83 -4.79
CA MET A 22 -4.31 10.99 -4.63
C MET A 22 -3.75 10.93 -3.20
N LEU A 23 -3.86 12.02 -2.44
CA LEU A 23 -3.37 12.10 -1.06
C LEU A 23 -4.30 11.45 -0.03
N ARG A 24 -5.60 11.31 -0.33
CA ARG A 24 -6.55 10.65 0.58
C ARG A 24 -6.21 9.17 0.74
N GLY A 25 -5.80 8.51 -0.35
CA GLY A 25 -5.33 7.12 -0.29
C GLY A 25 -4.08 6.97 0.58
N LEU A 26 -3.15 7.93 0.53
CA LEU A 26 -1.97 7.96 1.41
C LEU A 26 -2.34 8.22 2.87
N ALA A 27 -3.24 9.17 3.13
CA ALA A 27 -3.68 9.52 4.48
C ALA A 27 -4.46 8.38 5.18
N LEU A 28 -5.09 7.50 4.40
CA LEU A 28 -5.82 6.33 4.92
C LEU A 28 -5.00 5.03 4.87
N ALA A 29 -3.75 5.08 4.38
CA ALA A 29 -2.91 3.90 4.29
C ALA A 29 -2.39 3.49 5.65
N ASP A 30 -2.32 2.18 5.88
CA ASP A 30 -1.60 1.63 7.04
C ASP A 30 -0.09 1.52 6.75
N GLY A 31 0.32 1.70 5.49
CA GLY A 31 1.69 1.59 5.02
C GLY A 31 1.82 1.74 3.50
N LEU A 32 3.06 1.73 3.03
CA LEU A 32 3.41 1.71 1.61
C LEU A 32 4.15 0.41 1.28
N ALA A 33 3.60 -0.37 0.35
CA ALA A 33 4.28 -1.55 -0.17
C ALA A 33 5.33 -1.15 -1.20
N VAL A 34 6.55 -1.69 -1.05
CA VAL A 34 7.62 -1.58 -2.04
C VAL A 34 7.42 -2.65 -3.11
N VAL A 35 6.93 -2.24 -4.28
CA VAL A 35 6.67 -3.14 -5.40
C VAL A 35 7.79 -3.01 -6.43
N PRO A 36 8.53 -4.08 -6.77
CA PRO A 36 9.62 -4.02 -7.74
C PRO A 36 9.09 -3.74 -9.16
N PRO A 37 9.97 -3.32 -10.08
CA PRO A 37 9.65 -3.33 -11.52
C PRO A 37 9.15 -4.71 -11.94
N GLY A 38 8.09 -4.76 -12.73
CA GLY A 38 7.41 -6.03 -13.08
C GLY A 38 6.23 -6.39 -12.16
N GLY A 39 6.10 -5.75 -10.99
CA GLY A 39 4.99 -6.01 -10.07
C GLY A 39 5.31 -7.04 -9.00
N ALA A 40 4.28 -7.49 -8.30
CA ALA A 40 4.36 -8.57 -7.32
C ALA A 40 3.09 -9.41 -7.44
N GLU A 41 3.25 -10.72 -7.44
CA GLU A 41 2.14 -11.66 -7.47
C GLU A 41 1.34 -11.63 -6.16
N ALA A 42 0.07 -12.04 -6.22
CA ALA A 42 -0.75 -12.15 -5.02
C ALA A 42 -0.11 -13.14 -4.03
N GLY A 43 0.01 -12.73 -2.76
CA GLY A 43 0.66 -13.53 -1.71
C GLY A 43 2.19 -13.43 -1.67
N ALA A 44 2.81 -12.69 -2.59
CA ALA A 44 4.24 -12.39 -2.48
C ALA A 44 4.55 -11.60 -1.21
N VAL A 45 5.67 -11.94 -0.57
CA VAL A 45 6.21 -11.16 0.56
C VAL A 45 6.87 -9.91 -0.01
N VAL A 46 6.45 -8.75 0.46
CA VAL A 46 6.99 -7.45 0.05
C VAL A 46 7.36 -6.62 1.28
N GLU A 47 8.34 -5.74 1.12
CA GLU A 47 8.67 -4.78 2.15
C GLU A 47 7.53 -3.77 2.34
N ILE A 48 7.23 -3.46 3.60
CA ILE A 48 6.23 -2.47 3.98
C ILE A 48 6.94 -1.34 4.71
N LEU A 49 6.83 -0.14 4.16
CA LEU A 49 7.24 1.08 4.82
C LEU A 49 6.07 1.60 5.64
N ASP A 50 6.30 1.87 6.92
CA ASP A 50 5.28 2.51 7.77
C ASP A 50 5.05 3.96 7.32
N VAL A 51 3.81 4.41 7.35
CA VAL A 51 3.48 5.83 7.16
C VAL A 51 3.55 6.56 8.50
N PRO A 52 3.85 7.87 8.49
CA PRO A 52 3.77 8.69 9.70
C PRO A 52 2.37 8.61 10.29
N ARG A 53 2.29 8.33 11.59
CA ARG A 53 1.04 8.40 12.35
C ARG A 53 0.86 9.83 12.88
N PRO A 54 -0.39 10.32 12.98
CA PRO A 54 -0.67 11.57 13.70
C PRO A 54 -0.11 11.57 15.12
#